data_AF-A0AAU7KNC3-F1
#
_entry.id   AF-A0AAU7KNC3-F1
#
_cell.length_a   1.000
_cell.length_b   1.000
_cell.length_c   1.000
_cell.angle_alpha   90.00
_cell.angle_beta   90.00
_cell.angle_gamma   90.00
#
_symmetry.space_group_name_H-M   'P 1'
#
loop_
_entity.id
_entity.type
_entity.pdbx_description
1 polymer ?
#
loop_
_entity_poly.entity_id
_entity_poly.type
_entity_poly.pdbx_seq_one_letter_code
_entity_poly.pdbx_strand_id
1 'polypeptide(L)'
;MSLVGYALLLANLVTGFTAVIGVIIAYVYRGKGPEWLDEHYRYQIRTFWIGLLYGIVASILTLIVIGLPLLLALAVWLIVRCVKGFKALQEKRAPDNVESWLI
;
A
#
# COMPACT_ATOMS: atom_id res chain seq x y z
N MET A 1 -1.11 1.35 -21.39
CA MET A 1 -0.74 0.24 -20.49
C MET A 1 -0.71 0.63 -19.00
N SER A 2 -0.29 1.84 -18.64
CA SER A 2 -0.36 2.39 -17.26
C SER A 2 -1.79 2.62 -16.74
N LEU A 3 -2.73 2.93 -17.64
CA LEU A 3 -4.14 3.15 -17.32
C LEU A 3 -4.83 1.91 -16.72
N VAL A 4 -4.40 0.73 -17.16
CA VAL A 4 -4.90 -0.56 -16.65
C VAL A 4 -4.42 -0.80 -15.22
N GLY A 5 -3.18 -0.43 -14.90
CA GLY A 5 -2.66 -0.50 -13.53
C GLY A 5 -3.42 0.41 -12.56
N TYR A 6 -3.78 1.61 -13.01
CA TYR A 6 -4.59 2.55 -12.21
C TYR A 6 -6.05 2.10 -12.04
N ALA A 7 -6.66 1.56 -13.10
CA ALA A 7 -8.01 0.97 -13.03
C ALA A 7 -8.04 -0.24 -12.08
N LEU A 8 -7.00 -1.08 -12.08
CA LEU A 8 -6.84 -2.19 -11.15
C LEU A 8 -6.63 -1.70 -9.71
N LEU A 9 -5.91 -0.58 -9.51
CA LEU A 9 -5.71 0.02 -8.19
C LEU A 9 -7.02 0.60 -7.61
N LEU A 10 -7.89 1.15 -8.45
CA LEU A 10 -9.25 1.59 -8.08
C LEU A 10 -10.19 0.39 -7.85
N ALA A 11 -10.06 -0.67 -8.66
CA ALA A 11 -10.79 -1.93 -8.45
C ALA A 11 -10.33 -2.71 -7.21
N ASN A 12 -9.12 -2.45 -6.69
CA ASN A 12 -8.65 -3.00 -5.42
C ASN A 12 -9.51 -2.56 -4.22
N LEU A 13 -10.22 -1.44 -4.33
CA LEU A 13 -11.20 -1.03 -3.34
C LEU A 13 -12.35 -2.06 -3.22
N VAL A 14 -12.46 -2.98 -4.18
CA VAL A 14 -13.49 -4.03 -4.28
C VAL A 14 -12.92 -5.45 -4.08
N THR A 15 -11.61 -5.69 -4.25
CA THR A 15 -11.03 -7.06 -4.28
C THR A 15 -9.57 -7.11 -3.79
N GLY A 16 -9.32 -7.48 -2.53
CA GLY A 16 -7.97 -7.53 -1.91
C GLY A 16 -6.90 -8.39 -2.62
N PHE A 17 -7.25 -9.08 -3.71
CA PHE A 17 -6.34 -9.87 -4.55
C PHE A 17 -5.29 -9.04 -5.31
N THR A 18 -5.62 -7.82 -5.74
CA THR A 18 -4.65 -7.03 -6.53
C THR A 18 -3.49 -6.51 -5.68
N ALA A 19 -3.73 -6.24 -4.39
CA ALA A 19 -2.68 -5.91 -3.43
C ALA A 19 -1.68 -7.06 -3.22
N VAL A 20 -2.16 -8.31 -3.28
CA VAL A 20 -1.32 -9.52 -3.17
C VAL A 20 -0.37 -9.63 -4.37
N ILE A 21 -0.86 -9.39 -5.59
CA ILE A 21 0.00 -9.38 -6.78
C ILE A 21 1.07 -8.29 -6.65
N GLY A 22 0.69 -7.10 -6.18
CA GLY A 22 1.62 -5.99 -5.95
C GLY A 22 2.75 -6.34 -4.98
N VAL A 23 2.43 -6.97 -3.84
CA VAL A 23 3.46 -7.34 -2.85
C VAL A 23 4.37 -8.46 -3.36
N ILE A 24 3.84 -9.41 -4.14
CA ILE A 24 4.66 -10.47 -4.77
C ILE A 24 5.68 -9.85 -5.71
N ILE A 25 5.24 -8.94 -6.59
CA ILE A 25 6.16 -8.22 -7.49
C ILE A 25 7.23 -7.48 -6.68
N ALA A 26 6.83 -6.78 -5.61
CA ALA A 26 7.78 -6.08 -4.76
C ALA A 26 8.83 -7.03 -4.16
N TYR A 27 8.44 -8.21 -3.65
CA TYR A 27 9.40 -9.21 -3.17
C TYR A 27 10.32 -9.76 -4.27
N VAL A 28 9.79 -10.00 -5.47
CA VAL A 28 10.56 -10.59 -6.59
C VAL A 28 11.62 -9.63 -7.13
N TYR A 29 11.33 -8.32 -7.14
CA TYR A 29 12.24 -7.30 -7.70
C TYR A 29 13.09 -6.57 -6.67
N ARG A 30 12.80 -6.75 -5.37
CA ARG A 30 13.65 -6.29 -4.28
C ARG A 30 15.09 -6.79 -4.46
N GLY A 31 16.07 -5.89 -4.33
CA GLY A 31 17.49 -6.18 -4.48
C GLY A 31 18.00 -6.33 -5.92
N LYS A 32 17.14 -6.19 -6.94
CA LYS A 32 17.52 -6.34 -8.37
C LYS A 32 17.73 -5.01 -9.10
N GLY A 33 17.74 -3.88 -8.38
CA GLY A 33 17.81 -2.54 -8.95
C GLY A 33 18.62 -1.58 -8.09
N PRO A 34 18.68 -0.29 -8.48
CA PRO A 34 19.35 0.74 -7.69
C PRO A 34 18.67 0.91 -6.32
N GLU A 35 19.44 1.35 -5.33
CA GLU A 35 19.03 1.41 -3.92
C GLU A 35 17.71 2.16 -3.68
N TRP A 36 17.53 3.31 -4.37
CA TRP A 36 16.29 4.10 -4.29
C TRP A 36 15.04 3.34 -4.77
N LEU A 37 15.19 2.36 -5.65
CA LEU A 37 14.09 1.49 -6.11
C LEU A 37 13.83 0.34 -5.13
N ASP A 38 14.88 -0.15 -4.45
CA ASP A 38 14.73 -1.13 -3.37
C ASP A 38 13.88 -0.58 -2.22
N GLU A 39 14.07 0.71 -1.90
CA GLU A 39 13.27 1.42 -0.91
C GLU A 39 11.78 1.50 -1.28
N HIS A 40 11.46 1.63 -2.56
CA HIS A 40 10.06 1.57 -3.02
C HIS A 40 9.44 0.20 -2.80
N TYR A 41 10.15 -0.87 -3.15
CA TYR A 41 9.66 -2.23 -2.92
C TYR A 41 9.46 -2.49 -1.42
N ARG A 42 10.39 -2.03 -0.59
CA ARG A 42 10.27 -2.11 0.87
C ARG A 42 9.07 -1.33 1.40
N TYR A 43 8.84 -0.12 0.89
CA TYR A 43 7.70 0.71 1.25
C TYR A 43 6.36 0.05 0.85
N GLN A 44 6.29 -0.55 -0.33
CA GLN A 44 5.12 -1.31 -0.79
C GLN A 44 4.85 -2.54 0.08
N ILE A 45 5.89 -3.33 0.37
CA ILE A 45 5.80 -4.50 1.24
C ILE A 45 5.29 -4.12 2.63
N ARG A 46 5.84 -3.07 3.25
CA ARG A 46 5.38 -2.61 4.56
C ARG A 46 3.94 -2.11 4.52
N THR A 47 3.58 -1.33 3.49
CA THR A 47 2.21 -0.82 3.34
C THR A 47 1.20 -1.95 3.20
N PHE A 48 1.54 -3.02 2.49
CA PHE A 48 0.72 -4.22 2.40
C PHE A 48 0.51 -4.85 3.78
N TRP A 49 1.59 -5.15 4.52
CA TRP A 49 1.47 -5.83 5.81
C TRP A 49 0.80 -4.99 6.90
N ILE A 50 1.09 -3.68 6.96
CA ILE A 50 0.42 -2.75 7.87
C ILE A 50 -1.06 -2.62 7.50
N GLY A 51 -1.37 -2.47 6.21
CA GLY A 51 -2.73 -2.41 5.71
C GLY A 51 -3.52 -3.68 6.01
N LEU A 52 -2.90 -4.86 5.84
CA LEU A 52 -3.50 -6.14 6.19
C LEU A 52 -3.79 -6.24 7.68
N LEU A 53 -2.85 -5.85 8.54
CA LEU A 53 -3.02 -5.86 10.00
C LEU A 53 -4.18 -4.93 10.41
N TYR A 54 -4.15 -3.67 9.99
CA TYR A 54 -5.22 -2.72 10.29
C TYR A 54 -6.56 -3.17 9.70
N GLY A 55 -6.56 -3.79 8.52
CA GLY A 55 -7.74 -4.38 7.90
C GLY A 55 -8.35 -5.46 8.78
N ILE A 56 -7.55 -6.43 9.24
CA ILE A 56 -8.01 -7.51 10.14
C ILE A 56 -8.58 -6.92 11.44
N VAL A 57 -7.86 -5.99 12.08
CA VAL A 57 -8.30 -5.36 13.33
C VAL A 57 -9.60 -4.57 13.14
N ALA A 58 -9.68 -3.75 12.09
CA ALA A 58 -10.87 -2.98 11.77
C ALA A 58 -12.06 -3.89 11.45
N SER A 59 -11.85 -4.98 10.70
CA SER A 59 -12.87 -5.98 10.39
C SER A 59 -13.42 -6.64 11.66
N ILE A 60 -12.59 -7.04 12.61
CA ILE A 60 -13.05 -7.60 13.89
C ILE A 60 -13.88 -6.57 14.68
N LEU A 61 -13.43 -5.32 14.70
CA LEU A 61 -14.13 -4.24 15.40
C LEU A 61 -15.46 -3.84 14.73
N THR A 62 -15.73 -4.28 13.49
CA THR A 62 -17.04 -4.03 12.86
C THR A 62 -18.18 -4.74 13.59
N LEU A 63 -17.88 -5.85 14.30
CA LEU A 63 -18.85 -6.57 15.14
C LEU A 63 -19.49 -5.70 16.23
N ILE A 64 -18.80 -4.64 16.65
CA ILE A 64 -19.27 -3.65 17.63
C ILE A 64 -19.47 -2.26 16.99
N VAL A 65 -19.66 -2.19 15.66
CA VAL A 65 -19.90 -0.97 14.85
C VAL A 65 -18.70 -0.02 14.75
N ILE A 66 -17.79 -0.01 15.73
CA ILE A 66 -16.60 0.85 15.77
C ILE A 66 -15.64 0.58 14.59
N GLY A 67 -15.64 -0.63 14.02
CA GLY A 67 -14.81 -0.97 12.87
C GLY A 67 -15.13 -0.19 11.59
N LEU A 68 -16.35 0.31 11.42
CA LEU A 68 -16.74 1.06 10.20
C LEU A 68 -15.92 2.34 9.98
N PRO A 69 -15.83 3.28 10.95
CA PRO A 69 -14.96 4.46 10.80
C PRO A 69 -13.48 4.09 10.69
N LEU A 70 -13.03 2.99 11.32
CA LEU A 70 -11.66 2.49 11.17
C LEU A 70 -11.35 2.02 9.75
N LEU A 71 -12.29 1.36 9.07
CA LEU A 71 -12.13 0.97 7.66
C LEU A 71 -12.03 2.20 6.75
N LEU A 72 -12.78 3.27 7.02
CA LEU A 72 -12.65 4.53 6.30
C LEU A 72 -11.28 5.19 6.54
N ALA A 73 -10.82 5.23 7.79
CA ALA A 73 -9.49 5.74 8.12
C ALA A 73 -8.38 4.92 7.43
N LEU A 74 -8.53 3.60 7.37
CA LEU A 74 -7.62 2.70 6.65
C LEU A 74 -7.58 3.01 5.16
N ALA A 75 -8.74 3.25 4.53
CA ALA A 75 -8.81 3.60 3.12
C ALA A 75 -8.07 4.92 2.84
N VAL A 76 -8.31 5.95 3.65
CA VAL A 76 -7.60 7.24 3.54
C VAL A 76 -6.10 7.06 3.73
N TRP A 77 -5.70 6.28 4.74
CA TRP A 77 -4.30 5.96 5.02
C TRP A 77 -3.61 5.28 3.83
N LEU A 78 -4.24 4.28 3.22
CA LEU A 78 -3.72 3.60 2.04
C LEU A 78 -3.59 4.55 0.85
N ILE A 79 -4.58 5.41 0.60
CA ILE A 79 -4.54 6.39 -0.49
C ILE A 79 -3.34 7.32 -0.31
N VAL A 80 -3.15 7.88 0.89
CA VAL A 80 -2.03 8.81 1.18
C VAL A 80 -0.68 8.14 0.95
N ARG A 81 -0.49 6.91 1.45
CA ARG A 81 0.75 6.14 1.27
C ARG A 81 1.02 5.88 -0.21
N CYS A 82 0.00 5.47 -0.98
CA CYS A 82 0.12 5.25 -2.42
C CYS A 82 0.49 6.52 -3.18
N VAL A 83 -0.15 7.66 -2.89
CA VAL A 83 0.15 8.94 -3.53
C VAL A 83 1.58 9.38 -3.24
N LYS A 84 2.03 9.25 -1.99
CA LYS A 84 3.42 9.57 -1.60
C LYS A 84 4.44 8.70 -2.32
N GLY A 85 4.23 7.38 -2.32
CA GLY A 85 5.11 6.44 -3.02
C GLY A 85 5.14 6.70 -4.53
N PHE A 86 3.99 6.99 -5.13
CA PHE A 86 3.91 7.29 -6.55
C PHE A 86 4.62 8.61 -6.91
N LYS A 87 4.44 9.66 -6.11
CA LYS A 87 5.13 10.94 -6.31
C LYS A 87 6.66 10.77 -6.23
N ALA A 88 7.15 10.07 -5.21
CA ALA A 88 8.58 9.79 -5.06
C ALA A 88 9.15 8.99 -6.24
N LEU A 89 8.37 8.04 -6.76
CA LEU A 89 8.73 7.25 -7.95
C LEU A 89 8.89 8.13 -9.20
N GLN A 90 7.97 9.08 -9.42
CA GLN A 90 8.07 10.04 -10.53
C GLN A 90 9.29 10.95 -10.41
N GLU A 91 9.63 11.34 -9.19
CA GLU A 91 10.80 12.16 -8.87
C GLU A 91 12.11 11.34 -8.85
N LYS A 92 12.07 10.04 -9.15
CA LYS A 92 13.22 9.09 -9.12
C LYS A 92 14.01 9.14 -7.81
N ARG A 93 13.30 9.35 -6.70
CA ARG A 93 13.88 9.44 -5.35
C ARG A 93 13.23 8.43 -4.44
N ALA A 94 13.93 8.02 -3.39
CA ALA A 94 13.37 7.14 -2.37
C ALA A 94 12.10 7.74 -1.72
N PRO A 95 11.13 6.90 -1.30
CA PRO A 95 10.00 7.34 -0.50
C PRO A 95 10.46 7.86 0.87
N ASP A 96 9.92 9.00 1.30
CA ASP A 96 10.22 9.54 2.63
C ASP A 96 9.67 8.60 3.72
N ASN A 97 10.40 8.47 4.84
CA ASN A 97 10.01 7.71 6.02
C ASN A 97 9.58 6.26 5.73
N VAL A 98 10.43 5.48 5.05
CA VAL A 98 10.15 4.08 4.69
C VAL A 98 9.66 3.22 5.88
N GLU A 99 10.19 3.50 7.06
CA GLU A 99 9.88 2.76 8.31
C GLU A 99 8.58 3.23 9.00
N SER A 100 7.96 4.32 8.56
CA SER A 100 6.75 4.89 9.17
C SER A 100 5.56 3.93 9.09
N TRP A 101 4.76 3.90 10.15
CA TRP A 101 3.49 3.20 10.24
C TRP A 101 2.28 4.09 9.95
N LEU A 102 2.49 5.39 9.84
CA LEU A 102 1.44 6.39 9.65
C LEU A 102 1.56 7.02 8.26
N ILE A 103 2.37 8.06 8.10
CA ILE A 103 2.46 8.83 6.86
C ILE A 103 3.92 9.09 6.51
#